data_AF-A0A3A6Q203-F1
#
_entry.id   AF-A0A3A6Q203-F1
#
_cell.length_a   1.000
_cell.length_b   1.000
_cell.length_c   1.000
_cell.angle_alpha   90.00
_cell.angle_beta   90.00
_cell.angle_gamma   90.00
#
_symmetry.space_group_name_H-M   'P 1'
#
loop_
_entity.id
_entity.type
_entity.pdbx_description
1 polymer ?
#
loop_
_entity_poly.entity_id
_entity_poly.type
_entity_poly.pdbx_seq_one_letter_code
_entity_poly.pdbx_strand_id
1 'polypeptide(L)'
;MLTKDLLRVSRRGGRYRPEVIGLERRRLAATLIGTYQGHVGERRKTLERAVDEIERETEDFKLVRGFAALLDREATFETDTPLPPERARRVAFGAAEAVGVANDDEREQAIARASNDLAVEPTAIEDSLYADRDCNQRLATFDSRWDPDTLIEQYNLSLAQTALFDATEVRLKSDDPRALITAVKRLGLMYEIEQPNNDANDGDNADDSDGPLADQRTVVVTGPDRLFRRTRRYGTAFARLLRSVAGTTEWQLTATVDDHGTDREMTLQAGDVSVPGVEPVAEPSYDSGVEREFAARFEALDLDWELRREPDLLETGSRVMIPDFAFDYRFADFRVYFEVMGFWTPAYVEKKLGQLAGVEAVELIVAVDESLGVGEAIAASDHRAIPYSGSVRVKDVVDGLQAYEADLVADATADLPATIQPSDDVTTLAAVADTYGVSVDAIENQAFPEHERLGQLLVRPPVLATVSAELSAGMSLSEAESVLDDYELTDTSAVLSAVDYRVVWDGLSGGTLEKREHETDE
;
A
#
# COMPACT_ATOMS: atom_id res chain seq x y z
N MET A 1 -12.04 -11.47 -13.50
CA MET A 1 -13.23 -11.62 -12.62
C MET A 1 -14.53 -11.42 -13.40
N LEU A 2 -15.53 -12.25 -13.20
CA LEU A 2 -16.86 -12.14 -13.81
C LEU A 2 -17.80 -11.31 -12.91
N THR A 3 -19.02 -11.02 -13.38
CA THR A 3 -20.09 -10.50 -12.53
C THR A 3 -20.79 -11.65 -11.79
N LYS A 4 -21.41 -11.36 -10.64
CA LYS A 4 -22.12 -12.39 -9.85
C LYS A 4 -23.28 -13.04 -10.60
N ASP A 5 -23.91 -12.32 -11.53
CA ASP A 5 -25.01 -12.88 -12.34
C ASP A 5 -24.53 -14.03 -13.24
N LEU A 6 -23.26 -13.97 -13.65
CA LEU A 6 -22.59 -14.99 -14.45
C LEU A 6 -21.90 -16.08 -13.60
N LEU A 7 -21.99 -15.99 -12.27
CA LEU A 7 -21.41 -16.98 -11.38
C LEU A 7 -22.13 -18.34 -11.55
N ARG A 8 -21.30 -19.37 -11.76
CA ARG A 8 -21.67 -20.78 -11.88
C ARG A 8 -21.00 -21.58 -10.77
N VAL A 9 -21.79 -21.97 -9.78
CA VAL A 9 -21.33 -22.68 -8.59
C VAL A 9 -22.30 -23.81 -8.24
N SER A 10 -21.75 -24.98 -7.93
CA SER A 10 -22.48 -26.11 -7.39
C SER A 10 -22.56 -26.01 -5.87
N ARG A 11 -23.73 -26.31 -5.30
CA ARG A 11 -24.01 -26.30 -3.85
C ARG A 11 -24.27 -27.70 -3.28
N ARG A 12 -23.87 -28.74 -4.01
CA ARG A 12 -24.23 -30.13 -3.71
C ARG A 12 -23.44 -30.65 -2.51
N GLY A 13 -24.14 -31.28 -1.56
CA GLY A 13 -23.49 -31.91 -0.40
C GLY A 13 -22.87 -30.92 0.59
N GLY A 14 -23.39 -29.69 0.68
CA GLY A 14 -22.91 -28.66 1.60
C GLY A 14 -21.70 -27.87 1.09
N ARG A 15 -21.00 -28.38 0.08
CA ARG A 15 -19.81 -27.73 -0.52
C ARG A 15 -20.21 -26.66 -1.53
N TYR A 16 -19.45 -25.57 -1.58
CA TYR A 16 -19.57 -24.50 -2.55
C TYR A 16 -18.42 -24.61 -3.56
N ARG A 17 -18.69 -25.07 -4.79
CA ARG A 17 -17.64 -25.34 -5.79
C ARG A 17 -17.89 -24.60 -7.10
N PRO A 18 -16.93 -23.81 -7.60
CA PRO A 18 -16.98 -23.27 -8.96
C PRO A 18 -17.12 -24.38 -10.01
N GLU A 19 -18.04 -24.21 -10.95
CA GLU A 19 -18.21 -25.16 -12.06
C GLU A 19 -17.18 -24.88 -13.16
N VAL A 20 -15.92 -25.23 -12.86
CA VAL A 20 -14.81 -25.12 -13.81
C VAL A 20 -15.09 -25.97 -15.06
N ILE A 21 -14.62 -25.49 -16.19
CA ILE A 21 -14.77 -26.12 -17.50
C ILE A 21 -13.43 -26.63 -18.03
N GLY A 22 -13.45 -27.66 -18.85
CA GLY A 22 -12.26 -28.20 -19.50
C GLY A 22 -12.20 -27.88 -21.00
N LEU A 23 -11.27 -28.56 -21.68
CA LEU A 23 -11.01 -28.39 -23.11
C LEU A 23 -12.18 -28.84 -24.00
N GLU A 24 -13.21 -29.50 -23.46
CA GLU A 24 -14.44 -29.79 -24.20
C GLU A 24 -15.16 -28.52 -24.67
N ARG A 25 -14.92 -27.38 -24.01
CA ARG A 25 -15.47 -26.07 -24.38
C ARG A 25 -14.57 -25.28 -25.33
N ARG A 26 -13.43 -25.82 -25.76
CA ARG A 26 -12.46 -25.16 -26.67
C ARG A 26 -13.09 -24.66 -27.97
N ARG A 27 -14.02 -25.44 -28.55
CA ARG A 27 -14.71 -25.05 -29.78
C ARG A 27 -15.54 -23.78 -29.58
N LEU A 28 -16.25 -23.68 -28.46
CA LEU A 28 -17.05 -22.49 -28.14
C LEU A 28 -16.16 -21.26 -27.94
N ALA A 29 -15.06 -21.42 -27.20
CA ALA A 29 -14.07 -20.36 -27.01
C ALA A 29 -13.48 -19.88 -28.36
N ALA A 30 -13.10 -20.81 -29.24
CA ALA A 30 -12.59 -20.49 -30.57
C ALA A 30 -13.63 -19.79 -31.45
N THR A 31 -14.89 -20.24 -31.42
CA THR A 31 -15.98 -19.59 -32.13
C THR A 31 -16.14 -18.15 -31.66
N LEU A 32 -16.21 -17.90 -30.34
CA LEU A 32 -16.38 -16.55 -29.82
C LEU A 32 -15.20 -15.63 -30.16
N ILE A 33 -13.95 -16.09 -30.00
CA ILE A 33 -12.77 -15.32 -30.43
C ILE A 33 -12.86 -14.96 -31.92
N GLY A 34 -13.18 -15.95 -32.77
CA GLY A 34 -13.35 -15.74 -34.20
C GLY A 34 -14.49 -14.78 -34.55
N THR A 35 -15.59 -14.81 -33.78
CA THR A 35 -16.69 -13.86 -33.93
C THR A 35 -16.22 -12.43 -33.67
N TYR A 36 -15.48 -12.17 -32.59
CA TYR A 36 -14.96 -10.83 -32.31
C TYR A 36 -13.97 -10.36 -33.39
N GLN A 37 -13.04 -11.23 -33.80
CA GLN A 37 -12.09 -10.94 -34.88
C GLN A 37 -12.78 -10.61 -36.21
N GLY A 38 -13.85 -11.34 -36.55
CA GLY A 38 -14.62 -11.13 -37.78
C GLY A 38 -15.52 -9.89 -37.76
N HIS A 39 -15.72 -9.24 -36.60
CA HIS A 39 -16.57 -8.06 -36.46
C HIS A 39 -15.75 -6.77 -36.21
N VAL A 40 -14.43 -6.80 -36.37
CA VAL A 40 -13.63 -5.57 -36.37
C VAL A 40 -14.10 -4.65 -37.51
N GLY A 41 -14.41 -3.40 -37.18
CA GLY A 41 -15.02 -2.41 -38.07
C GLY A 41 -16.56 -2.42 -38.06
N GLU A 42 -17.21 -3.44 -37.51
CA GLU A 42 -18.67 -3.51 -37.40
C GLU A 42 -19.20 -2.78 -36.17
N ARG A 43 -20.50 -2.46 -36.18
CA ARG A 43 -21.19 -1.88 -35.00
C ARG A 43 -21.32 -2.91 -33.89
N ARG A 44 -21.21 -2.47 -32.64
CA ARG A 44 -21.33 -3.30 -31.44
C ARG A 44 -22.62 -4.13 -31.43
N LYS A 45 -23.76 -3.56 -31.82
CA LYS A 45 -25.02 -4.31 -31.93
C LYS A 45 -24.96 -5.51 -32.88
N THR A 46 -24.13 -5.45 -33.93
CA THR A 46 -23.97 -6.54 -34.89
C THR A 46 -23.21 -7.69 -34.23
N LEU A 47 -22.13 -7.36 -33.52
CA LEU A 47 -21.37 -8.31 -32.71
C LEU A 47 -22.25 -8.93 -31.61
N GLU A 48 -22.97 -8.11 -30.84
CA GLU A 48 -23.87 -8.58 -29.76
C GLU A 48 -24.92 -9.55 -30.31
N ARG A 49 -25.52 -9.25 -31.47
CA ARG A 49 -26.46 -10.16 -32.13
C ARG A 49 -25.79 -11.49 -32.54
N ALA A 50 -24.57 -11.47 -33.05
CA ALA A 50 -23.84 -12.69 -33.41
C ALA A 50 -23.50 -13.53 -32.17
N VAL A 51 -23.16 -12.88 -31.04
CA VAL A 51 -22.97 -13.55 -29.75
C VAL A 51 -24.29 -14.14 -29.23
N ASP A 52 -25.41 -13.42 -29.36
CA ASP A 52 -26.74 -13.92 -28.99
C ASP A 52 -27.16 -15.14 -29.82
N GLU A 53 -26.77 -15.21 -31.09
CA GLU A 53 -27.01 -16.39 -31.94
C GLU A 53 -26.26 -17.61 -31.41
N ILE A 54 -24.98 -17.45 -31.02
CA ILE A 54 -24.19 -18.51 -30.38
C ILE A 54 -24.79 -18.92 -29.03
N GLU A 55 -25.29 -17.95 -28.25
CA GLU A 55 -25.97 -18.20 -26.98
C GLU A 55 -27.20 -19.11 -27.17
N ARG A 56 -28.02 -18.85 -28.20
CA ARG A 56 -29.23 -19.65 -28.47
C ARG A 56 -28.93 -21.10 -28.87
N GLU A 57 -27.76 -21.35 -29.45
CA GLU A 57 -27.30 -22.69 -29.85
C GLU A 57 -26.58 -23.45 -28.73
N THR A 58 -26.27 -22.77 -27.61
CA THR A 58 -25.52 -23.33 -26.49
C THR A 58 -26.44 -23.55 -25.29
N GLU A 59 -26.40 -24.74 -24.68
CA GLU A 59 -27.26 -25.04 -23.51
C GLU A 59 -26.97 -24.14 -22.30
N ASP A 60 -25.70 -23.75 -22.12
CA ASP A 60 -25.24 -22.92 -21.01
C ASP A 60 -25.01 -21.47 -21.44
N PHE A 61 -26.06 -20.66 -21.37
CA PHE A 61 -26.01 -19.24 -21.72
C PHE A 61 -25.04 -18.44 -20.82
N LYS A 62 -24.87 -18.85 -19.55
CA LYS A 62 -23.96 -18.16 -18.63
C LYS A 62 -22.51 -18.32 -19.05
N LEU A 63 -22.16 -19.48 -19.59
CA LEU A 63 -20.82 -19.71 -20.14
C LEU A 63 -20.53 -18.80 -21.34
N VAL A 64 -21.47 -18.69 -22.28
CA VAL A 64 -21.31 -17.82 -23.47
C VAL A 64 -21.14 -16.37 -23.04
N ARG A 65 -22.02 -15.86 -22.16
CA ARG A 65 -21.92 -14.51 -21.62
C ARG A 65 -20.65 -14.30 -20.79
N GLY A 66 -20.18 -15.32 -20.10
CA GLY A 66 -18.94 -15.28 -19.33
C GLY A 66 -17.70 -15.12 -20.21
N PHE A 67 -17.62 -15.86 -21.32
CA PHE A 67 -16.57 -15.66 -22.31
C PHE A 67 -16.70 -14.30 -23.00
N ALA A 68 -17.90 -13.91 -23.45
CA ALA A 68 -18.13 -12.61 -24.06
C ALA A 68 -17.69 -11.47 -23.13
N ALA A 69 -18.05 -11.52 -21.84
CA ALA A 69 -17.64 -10.51 -20.86
C ALA A 69 -16.11 -10.43 -20.63
N LEU A 70 -15.35 -11.48 -20.91
CA LEU A 70 -13.89 -11.43 -20.89
C LEU A 70 -13.35 -10.81 -22.19
N LEU A 71 -13.88 -11.23 -23.34
CA LEU A 71 -13.46 -10.72 -24.66
C LEU A 71 -13.82 -9.24 -24.85
N ASP A 72 -14.97 -8.79 -24.34
CA ASP A 72 -15.39 -7.39 -24.33
C ASP A 72 -14.37 -6.47 -23.65
N ARG A 73 -13.53 -6.99 -22.75
CA ARG A 73 -12.47 -6.20 -22.08
C ARG A 73 -11.22 -6.01 -22.92
N GLU A 74 -11.02 -6.88 -23.91
CA GLU A 74 -9.94 -6.79 -24.89
C GLU A 74 -10.41 -6.07 -26.17
N ALA A 75 -11.70 -5.70 -26.23
CA ALA A 75 -12.32 -4.97 -27.32
C ALA A 75 -12.25 -3.46 -27.08
N THR A 76 -11.74 -2.71 -28.06
CA THR A 76 -11.77 -1.25 -28.06
C THR A 76 -12.90 -0.77 -28.95
N PHE A 77 -13.89 -0.12 -28.36
CA PHE A 77 -15.02 0.47 -29.07
C PHE A 77 -14.83 1.97 -29.24
N GLU A 78 -15.09 2.48 -30.43
CA GLU A 78 -14.96 3.89 -30.76
C GLU A 78 -16.25 4.45 -31.36
N THR A 79 -16.50 5.73 -31.07
CA THR A 79 -17.53 6.50 -31.74
C THR A 79 -16.97 7.00 -33.07
N ASP A 80 -17.14 6.18 -34.11
CA ASP A 80 -16.81 6.52 -35.49
C ASP A 80 -17.92 7.38 -36.11
N THR A 81 -17.65 8.67 -36.24
CA THR A 81 -18.65 9.66 -36.68
C THR A 81 -18.02 10.84 -37.40
N PRO A 82 -18.62 11.33 -38.51
CA PRO A 82 -18.13 12.52 -39.20
C PRO A 82 -18.41 13.82 -38.43
N LEU A 83 -19.40 13.82 -37.51
CA LEU A 83 -19.73 14.97 -36.67
C LEU A 83 -19.84 14.59 -35.19
N PRO A 84 -19.51 15.51 -34.27
CA PRO A 84 -19.84 15.32 -32.86
C PRO A 84 -21.34 15.04 -32.68
N PRO A 85 -21.75 13.89 -32.10
CA PRO A 85 -23.15 13.46 -32.07
C PRO A 85 -24.10 14.45 -31.40
N GLU A 86 -23.63 15.12 -30.34
CA GLU A 86 -24.40 16.17 -29.67
C GLU A 86 -24.69 17.36 -30.60
N ARG A 87 -23.73 17.75 -31.44
CA ARG A 87 -23.89 18.83 -32.43
C ARG A 87 -24.84 18.40 -33.54
N ALA A 88 -24.71 17.18 -34.05
CA ALA A 88 -25.60 16.63 -35.06
C ALA A 88 -27.06 16.61 -34.56
N ARG A 89 -27.29 16.12 -33.34
CA ARG A 89 -28.62 16.11 -32.70
C ARG A 89 -29.18 17.52 -32.51
N ARG A 90 -28.39 18.46 -32.01
CA ARG A 90 -28.84 19.85 -31.78
C ARG A 90 -29.36 20.49 -33.07
N VAL A 91 -28.60 20.38 -34.17
CA VAL A 91 -29.00 21.00 -35.44
C VAL A 91 -30.13 20.23 -36.10
N ALA A 92 -30.06 18.90 -36.16
CA ALA A 92 -31.10 18.07 -36.77
C ALA A 92 -32.45 18.23 -36.08
N PHE A 93 -32.49 18.26 -34.74
CA PHE A 93 -33.75 18.40 -34.00
C PHE A 93 -34.29 19.82 -34.02
N GLY A 94 -33.42 20.85 -34.05
CA GLY A 94 -33.86 22.23 -34.30
C GLY A 94 -34.46 22.40 -35.70
N ALA A 95 -33.86 21.78 -36.71
CA ALA A 95 -34.41 21.75 -38.07
C ALA A 95 -35.74 20.98 -38.14
N ALA A 96 -35.83 19.85 -37.42
CA ALA A 96 -37.05 19.05 -37.35
C ALA A 96 -38.22 19.77 -36.67
N GLU A 97 -37.94 20.52 -35.60
CA GLU A 97 -38.93 21.38 -34.94
C GLU A 97 -39.43 22.47 -35.89
N ALA A 98 -38.52 23.14 -36.61
CA ALA A 98 -38.88 24.20 -37.56
C ALA A 98 -39.69 23.70 -38.77
N VAL A 99 -39.45 22.46 -39.22
CA VAL A 99 -40.22 21.81 -40.30
C VAL A 99 -41.55 21.26 -39.79
N GLY A 100 -41.60 20.78 -38.54
CA GLY A 100 -42.77 20.13 -37.97
C GLY A 100 -42.92 18.68 -38.44
N VAL A 101 -41.85 17.88 -38.33
CA VAL A 101 -41.78 16.52 -38.88
C VAL A 101 -42.85 15.58 -38.31
N ALA A 102 -43.72 15.08 -39.19
CA ALA A 102 -44.75 14.08 -38.94
C ALA A 102 -44.75 12.93 -39.98
N ASN A 103 -44.04 13.07 -41.09
CA ASN A 103 -43.86 12.03 -42.12
C ASN A 103 -42.43 11.98 -42.69
N ASP A 104 -42.17 11.04 -43.60
CA ASP A 104 -40.84 10.79 -44.16
C ASP A 104 -40.35 11.94 -45.07
N ASP A 105 -41.23 12.58 -45.84
CA ASP A 105 -40.87 13.72 -46.70
C ASP A 105 -40.39 14.92 -45.86
N GLU A 106 -41.10 15.19 -44.75
CA GLU A 106 -40.72 16.24 -43.80
C GLU A 106 -39.43 15.88 -43.05
N ARG A 107 -39.20 14.60 -42.76
CA ARG A 107 -37.94 14.12 -42.18
C ARG A 107 -36.77 14.38 -43.11
N GLU A 108 -36.89 14.03 -44.39
CA GLU A 108 -35.87 14.31 -45.40
C GLU A 108 -35.60 15.81 -45.53
N GLN A 109 -36.65 16.63 -45.50
CA GLN A 109 -36.52 18.09 -45.52
C GLN A 109 -35.76 18.63 -44.29
N ALA A 110 -36.06 18.12 -43.10
CA ALA A 110 -35.36 18.51 -41.87
C ALA A 110 -33.87 18.12 -41.89
N ILE A 111 -33.55 16.91 -42.36
CA ILE A 111 -32.17 16.46 -42.52
C ILE A 111 -31.43 17.30 -43.57
N ALA A 112 -32.06 17.57 -44.73
CA ALA A 112 -31.47 18.43 -45.76
C ALA A 112 -31.20 19.84 -45.24
N ARG A 113 -32.09 20.40 -44.41
CA ARG A 113 -31.88 21.69 -43.76
C ARG A 113 -30.69 21.66 -42.80
N ALA A 114 -30.61 20.65 -41.94
CA ALA A 114 -29.49 20.48 -41.00
C ALA A 114 -28.15 20.25 -41.71
N SER A 115 -28.17 19.49 -42.81
CA SER A 115 -27.01 19.25 -43.69
C SER A 115 -26.51 20.55 -44.33
N ASN A 116 -27.42 21.40 -44.84
CA ASN A 116 -27.08 22.72 -45.37
C ASN A 116 -26.50 23.64 -44.28
N ASP A 117 -27.10 23.66 -43.08
CA ASP A 117 -26.65 24.50 -41.96
C ASP A 117 -25.24 24.11 -41.48
N LEU A 118 -24.88 22.84 -41.57
CA LEU A 118 -23.56 22.32 -41.19
C LEU A 118 -22.57 22.17 -42.36
N ALA A 119 -23.01 22.43 -43.60
CA ALA A 119 -22.23 22.25 -44.83
C ALA A 119 -21.64 20.84 -44.98
N VAL A 120 -22.48 19.83 -44.77
CA VAL A 120 -22.12 18.40 -44.82
C VAL A 120 -23.15 17.62 -45.63
N GLU A 121 -22.85 16.38 -45.99
CA GLU A 121 -23.82 15.49 -46.62
C GLU A 121 -24.94 15.09 -45.64
N PRO A 122 -26.20 14.90 -46.10
CA PRO A 122 -27.31 14.40 -45.28
C PRO A 122 -26.98 13.13 -44.50
N THR A 123 -26.28 12.19 -45.14
CA THR A 123 -25.86 10.93 -44.52
C THR A 123 -24.92 11.15 -43.33
N ALA A 124 -24.07 12.18 -43.37
CA ALA A 124 -23.19 12.52 -42.26
C ALA A 124 -23.99 12.97 -41.03
N ILE A 125 -25.13 13.64 -41.20
CA ILE A 125 -26.04 13.96 -40.08
C ILE A 125 -26.61 12.66 -39.52
N GLU A 126 -27.20 11.82 -40.38
CA GLU A 126 -27.89 10.60 -39.98
C GLU A 126 -26.98 9.61 -39.27
N ASP A 127 -25.77 9.38 -39.79
CA ASP A 127 -24.77 8.50 -39.19
C ASP A 127 -24.29 9.04 -37.83
N SER A 128 -24.24 10.36 -37.67
CA SER A 128 -23.74 11.00 -36.44
C SER A 128 -24.75 11.06 -35.30
N LEU A 129 -26.07 11.03 -35.56
CA LEU A 129 -27.10 11.33 -34.55
C LEU A 129 -26.94 10.53 -33.25
N TYR A 130 -26.61 9.25 -33.38
CA TYR A 130 -26.57 8.30 -32.26
C TYR A 130 -25.32 7.42 -32.27
N ALA A 131 -24.25 7.85 -32.93
CA ALA A 131 -22.98 7.11 -32.99
C ALA A 131 -22.29 6.99 -31.61
N ASP A 132 -22.65 7.88 -30.68
CA ASP A 132 -22.20 7.89 -29.27
C ASP A 132 -22.90 6.86 -28.38
N ARG A 133 -23.97 6.19 -28.85
CA ARG A 133 -24.60 5.11 -28.10
C ARG A 133 -23.76 3.84 -28.21
N ASP A 134 -23.56 3.14 -27.09
CA ASP A 134 -22.79 1.88 -27.01
C ASP A 134 -23.11 0.92 -28.16
N CYS A 135 -24.39 0.64 -28.42
CA CYS A 135 -24.82 -0.28 -29.47
C CYS A 135 -24.45 0.15 -30.90
N ASN A 136 -24.17 1.42 -31.14
CA ASN A 136 -23.77 1.98 -32.43
C ASN A 136 -22.26 2.25 -32.54
N GLN A 137 -21.52 2.21 -31.44
CA GLN A 137 -20.06 2.28 -31.48
C GLN A 137 -19.50 1.15 -32.35
N ARG A 138 -18.37 1.39 -33.00
CA ARG A 138 -17.69 0.38 -33.81
C ARG A 138 -16.63 -0.31 -33.00
N LEU A 139 -16.47 -1.62 -33.22
CA LEU A 139 -15.31 -2.35 -32.72
C LEU A 139 -14.09 -1.92 -33.51
N ALA A 140 -13.29 -1.00 -32.97
CA ALA A 140 -12.14 -0.44 -33.66
C ALA A 140 -10.96 -1.42 -33.69
N THR A 141 -10.68 -2.05 -32.55
CA THR A 141 -9.60 -3.03 -32.41
C THR A 141 -10.04 -4.17 -31.52
N PHE A 142 -9.65 -5.39 -31.88
CA PHE A 142 -9.75 -6.57 -31.04
C PHE A 142 -8.50 -7.42 -31.24
N ASP A 143 -7.60 -7.38 -30.27
CA ASP A 143 -6.41 -8.23 -30.23
C ASP A 143 -6.46 -9.06 -28.96
N SER A 144 -7.07 -10.25 -29.07
CA SER A 144 -7.20 -11.11 -27.90
C SER A 144 -5.85 -11.66 -27.52
N ARG A 145 -5.40 -11.31 -26.31
CA ARG A 145 -4.22 -11.92 -25.68
C ARG A 145 -4.40 -13.40 -25.33
N TRP A 146 -5.62 -13.92 -25.42
CA TRP A 146 -5.93 -15.32 -25.14
C TRP A 146 -6.20 -16.08 -26.44
N ASP A 147 -5.60 -17.25 -26.53
CA ASP A 147 -6.07 -18.31 -27.42
C ASP A 147 -7.27 -19.05 -26.78
N PRO A 148 -7.93 -19.99 -27.48
CA PRO A 148 -9.08 -20.71 -26.93
C PRO A 148 -8.80 -21.48 -25.63
N ASP A 149 -7.57 -21.96 -25.42
CA ASP A 149 -7.22 -22.78 -24.25
C ASP A 149 -6.97 -21.85 -23.04
N THR A 150 -6.19 -20.79 -23.23
CA THR A 150 -5.91 -19.76 -22.22
C THR A 150 -7.15 -18.91 -21.89
N LEU A 151 -8.13 -18.78 -22.80
CA LEU A 151 -9.43 -18.18 -22.49
C LEU A 151 -10.25 -19.04 -21.52
N ILE A 152 -10.17 -20.38 -21.64
CA ILE A 152 -10.79 -21.32 -20.70
C ILE A 152 -10.15 -21.19 -19.32
N GLU A 153 -8.81 -21.16 -19.26
CA GLU A 153 -8.06 -20.95 -18.02
C GLU A 153 -8.46 -19.62 -17.36
N GLN A 154 -8.48 -18.53 -18.14
CA GLN A 154 -8.89 -17.22 -17.66
C GLN A 154 -10.35 -17.19 -17.17
N TYR A 155 -11.25 -17.92 -17.84
CA TYR A 155 -12.63 -18.06 -17.41
C TYR A 155 -12.73 -18.79 -16.09
N ASN A 156 -12.05 -19.94 -15.93
CA ASN A 156 -12.04 -20.71 -14.68
C ASN A 156 -11.46 -19.90 -13.52
N LEU A 157 -10.35 -19.20 -13.75
CA LEU A 157 -9.77 -18.28 -12.77
C LEU A 157 -10.76 -17.18 -12.42
N SER A 158 -11.35 -16.52 -13.42
CA SER A 158 -12.33 -15.45 -13.19
C SER A 158 -13.58 -15.95 -12.45
N LEU A 159 -14.01 -17.19 -12.68
CA LEU A 159 -15.13 -17.82 -12.01
C LEU A 159 -14.82 -18.07 -10.53
N ALA A 160 -13.68 -18.71 -10.23
CA ALA A 160 -13.21 -18.97 -8.87
C ALA A 160 -12.97 -17.66 -8.09
N GLN A 161 -12.38 -16.66 -8.74
CA GLN A 161 -12.24 -15.30 -8.19
C GLN A 161 -13.58 -14.66 -7.83
N THR A 162 -14.59 -14.82 -8.69
CA THR A 162 -15.93 -14.25 -8.44
C THR A 162 -16.64 -14.98 -7.30
N ALA A 163 -16.37 -16.28 -7.12
CA ALA A 163 -16.85 -17.06 -5.99
C ALA A 163 -16.28 -16.58 -4.64
N LEU A 164 -15.07 -16.00 -4.63
CA LEU A 164 -14.43 -15.41 -3.44
C LEU A 164 -14.96 -14.01 -3.06
N PHE A 165 -15.82 -13.40 -3.87
CA PHE A 165 -16.32 -12.04 -3.59
C PHE A 165 -17.13 -11.95 -2.29
N ASP A 166 -17.76 -13.05 -1.88
CA ASP A 166 -18.50 -13.17 -0.63
C ASP A 166 -17.76 -14.02 0.41
N ALA A 167 -16.46 -14.27 0.22
CA ALA A 167 -15.66 -14.93 1.25
C ALA A 167 -15.48 -14.00 2.46
N THR A 168 -15.59 -14.57 3.66
CA THR A 168 -15.38 -13.90 4.95
C THR A 168 -14.02 -14.27 5.55
N GLU A 169 -13.52 -15.45 5.24
CA GLU A 169 -12.24 -15.99 5.68
C GLU A 169 -11.65 -16.84 4.55
N VAL A 170 -10.34 -16.75 4.34
CA VAL A 170 -9.58 -17.57 3.40
C VAL A 170 -8.36 -18.13 4.12
N ARG A 171 -8.20 -19.45 4.08
CA ARG A 171 -7.04 -20.18 4.61
C ARG A 171 -6.22 -20.70 3.45
N LEU A 172 -4.92 -20.47 3.50
CA LEU A 172 -4.00 -20.75 2.41
C LEU A 172 -2.80 -21.55 2.90
N LYS A 173 -2.45 -22.59 2.15
CA LYS A 173 -1.17 -23.30 2.22
C LYS A 173 -0.53 -23.23 0.84
N SER A 174 0.79 -23.05 0.80
CA SER A 174 1.57 -22.99 -0.44
C SER A 174 2.97 -23.54 -0.20
N ASP A 175 3.55 -24.13 -1.24
CA ASP A 175 4.95 -24.52 -1.31
C ASP A 175 5.92 -23.32 -1.41
N ASP A 176 5.41 -22.12 -1.66
CA ASP A 176 6.15 -20.85 -1.60
C ASP A 176 5.54 -19.89 -0.56
N PRO A 177 5.83 -20.10 0.74
CA PRO A 177 5.33 -19.24 1.80
C PRO A 177 5.77 -17.77 1.65
N ARG A 178 6.96 -17.51 1.09
CA ARG A 178 7.47 -16.15 0.94
C ARG A 178 6.66 -15.37 -0.09
N ALA A 179 6.39 -15.96 -1.25
CA ALA A 179 5.55 -15.34 -2.27
C ALA A 179 4.12 -15.12 -1.77
N LEU A 180 3.57 -16.09 -1.02
CA LEU A 180 2.24 -15.97 -0.41
C LEU A 180 2.16 -14.77 0.55
N ILE A 181 3.09 -14.67 1.51
CA ILE A 181 3.11 -13.54 2.46
C ILE A 181 3.33 -12.21 1.74
N THR A 182 4.23 -12.17 0.76
CA THR A 182 4.45 -10.97 -0.06
C THR A 182 3.17 -10.53 -0.76
N ALA A 183 2.41 -11.47 -1.31
CA ALA A 183 1.12 -11.17 -1.95
C ALA A 183 0.07 -10.68 -0.94
N VAL A 184 0.02 -11.26 0.26
CA VAL A 184 -0.88 -10.84 1.35
C VAL A 184 -0.55 -9.43 1.81
N LYS A 185 0.73 -9.12 2.08
CA LYS A 185 1.21 -7.79 2.48
C LYS A 185 0.92 -6.74 1.40
N ARG A 186 1.24 -7.02 0.13
CA ARG A 186 0.94 -6.13 -1.01
C ARG A 186 -0.55 -5.85 -1.18
N LEU A 187 -1.41 -6.78 -0.78
CA LEU A 187 -2.86 -6.60 -0.83
C LEU A 187 -3.43 -5.92 0.43
N GLY A 188 -2.58 -5.58 1.40
CA GLY A 188 -2.93 -4.94 2.67
C GLY A 188 -3.86 -5.78 3.53
N LEU A 189 -3.88 -7.11 3.34
CA LEU A 189 -4.88 -7.99 3.94
C LEU A 189 -4.53 -8.29 5.41
N MET A 190 -5.55 -8.41 6.24
CA MET A 190 -5.37 -8.90 7.61
C MET A 190 -5.11 -10.40 7.59
N TYR A 191 -3.98 -10.81 8.14
CA TYR A 191 -3.58 -12.20 8.17
C TYR A 191 -3.03 -12.62 9.53
N GLU A 192 -3.09 -13.93 9.76
CA GLU A 192 -2.47 -14.65 10.86
C GLU A 192 -1.78 -15.88 10.26
N ILE A 193 -0.61 -16.22 10.79
CA ILE A 193 0.10 -17.44 10.39
C ILE A 193 -0.04 -18.45 11.51
N GLU A 194 -0.70 -19.57 11.22
CA GLU A 194 -0.84 -20.71 12.10
C GLU A 194 0.27 -21.73 11.79
N GLN A 195 0.95 -22.21 12.83
CA GLN A 195 1.92 -23.29 12.69
C GLN A 195 1.21 -24.62 12.39
N PRO A 196 1.87 -25.57 11.69
CA PRO A 196 1.34 -26.91 11.52
C PRO A 196 1.07 -27.55 12.89
N ASN A 197 -0.11 -28.13 13.07
CA ASN A 197 -0.45 -28.82 14.32
C ASN A 197 0.46 -30.05 14.51
N ASN A 198 1.39 -30.00 15.47
CA ASN A 198 2.14 -31.17 15.91
C ASN A 198 1.38 -32.05 16.94
N ASP A 199 0.22 -31.59 17.40
CA ASP A 199 -0.58 -32.30 18.41
C ASP A 199 -1.57 -33.28 17.74
N ALA A 200 -1.17 -34.55 17.67
CA ALA A 200 -1.96 -35.67 17.15
C ALA A 200 -3.23 -36.02 17.96
N ASN A 201 -3.74 -35.12 18.81
CA ASN A 201 -4.82 -35.40 19.77
C ASN A 201 -6.08 -34.53 19.64
N ASP A 202 -6.14 -33.53 18.76
CA ASP A 202 -7.40 -32.85 18.44
C ASP A 202 -8.06 -33.52 17.22
N GLY A 203 -8.99 -34.43 17.50
CA GLY A 203 -9.57 -35.38 16.57
C GLY A 203 -10.53 -34.84 15.51
N ASP A 204 -10.42 -33.58 15.09
CA ASP A 204 -11.33 -32.95 14.11
C ASP A 204 -10.69 -32.60 12.74
N ASN A 205 -9.36 -32.72 12.57
CA ASN A 205 -8.68 -32.47 11.28
C ASN A 205 -7.91 -33.71 10.80
N ALA A 206 -8.63 -34.80 10.53
CA ALA A 206 -8.04 -36.08 10.13
C ALA A 206 -7.60 -36.18 8.64
N ASP A 207 -7.79 -35.14 7.83
CA ASP A 207 -7.54 -35.16 6.37
C ASP A 207 -6.27 -34.40 5.94
N ASP A 208 -5.57 -33.73 6.87
CA ASP A 208 -4.47 -32.80 6.57
C ASP A 208 -3.06 -33.38 6.82
N SER A 209 -2.95 -34.59 7.38
CA SER A 209 -1.69 -35.14 7.91
C SER A 209 -0.84 -35.93 6.90
N ASP A 210 -1.34 -36.19 5.69
CA ASP A 210 -0.66 -37.04 4.68
C ASP A 210 -0.56 -36.37 3.29
N GLY A 211 -0.84 -35.07 3.21
CA GLY A 211 -0.77 -34.27 1.97
C GLY A 211 0.59 -33.60 1.75
N PRO A 212 0.92 -33.16 0.52
CA PRO A 212 2.20 -32.52 0.19
C PRO A 212 2.46 -31.19 0.95
N LEU A 213 1.42 -30.63 1.58
CA LEU A 213 1.45 -29.38 2.33
C LEU A 213 1.26 -29.60 3.85
N ALA A 214 1.36 -30.83 4.35
CA ALA A 214 1.12 -31.16 5.78
C ALA A 214 2.05 -30.38 6.73
N ASP A 215 3.33 -30.24 6.36
CA ASP A 215 4.34 -29.52 7.14
C ASP A 215 4.30 -27.99 6.91
N GLN A 216 3.40 -27.49 6.05
CA GLN A 216 3.34 -26.07 5.70
C GLN A 216 2.47 -25.27 6.68
N ARG A 217 2.94 -24.06 6.98
CA ARG A 217 2.19 -23.08 7.79
C ARG A 217 0.91 -22.67 7.06
N THR A 218 -0.17 -22.46 7.81
CA THR A 218 -1.44 -21.99 7.24
C THR A 218 -1.54 -20.49 7.41
N VAL A 219 -1.66 -19.77 6.29
CA VAL A 219 -1.93 -18.33 6.30
C VAL A 219 -3.45 -18.14 6.31
N VAL A 220 -3.97 -17.68 7.45
CA VAL A 220 -5.38 -17.37 7.63
C VAL A 220 -5.58 -15.89 7.38
N VAL A 221 -6.24 -15.58 6.28
CA VAL A 221 -6.57 -14.21 5.87
C VAL A 221 -8.03 -13.96 6.19
N THR A 222 -8.30 -13.04 7.12
CA THR A 222 -9.65 -12.77 7.62
C THR A 222 -10.14 -11.43 7.14
N GLY A 223 -11.40 -11.34 6.72
CA GLY A 223 -12.03 -10.04 6.48
C GLY A 223 -12.34 -9.30 7.77
N PRO A 224 -12.55 -7.97 7.70
CA PRO A 224 -13.09 -7.19 8.82
C PRO A 224 -14.48 -7.70 9.24
N ASP A 225 -15.08 -8.52 8.39
CA ASP A 225 -16.47 -8.88 8.38
C ASP A 225 -16.83 -10.14 9.18
N ARG A 226 -15.93 -10.72 9.98
CA ARG A 226 -16.37 -11.72 10.99
C ARG A 226 -17.33 -11.08 12.02
N LEU A 227 -17.32 -9.75 12.15
CA LEU A 227 -18.18 -8.97 13.06
C LEU A 227 -19.08 -7.93 12.37
N PHE A 228 -18.77 -7.48 11.15
CA PHE A 228 -19.57 -6.49 10.41
C PHE A 228 -19.90 -7.02 9.01
N ARG A 229 -21.08 -6.73 8.44
CA ARG A 229 -21.49 -7.34 7.15
C ARG A 229 -21.05 -6.51 5.95
N ARG A 230 -20.49 -7.20 4.93
CA ARG A 230 -20.51 -6.91 3.48
C ARG A 230 -19.74 -5.66 3.01
N THR A 231 -18.41 -5.71 3.05
CA THR A 231 -17.57 -4.82 2.24
C THR A 231 -17.03 -5.52 0.99
N ARG A 232 -17.52 -5.14 -0.21
CA ARG A 232 -17.07 -5.68 -1.52
C ARG A 232 -15.56 -5.50 -1.79
N ARG A 233 -14.91 -4.60 -1.04
CA ARG A 233 -13.48 -4.30 -1.14
C ARG A 233 -12.64 -5.52 -0.76
N TYR A 234 -13.02 -6.24 0.30
CA TYR A 234 -12.24 -7.39 0.80
C TYR A 234 -12.32 -8.61 -0.11
N GLY A 235 -13.52 -8.96 -0.58
CA GLY A 235 -13.71 -10.07 -1.53
C GLY A 235 -12.94 -9.89 -2.84
N THR A 236 -12.73 -8.65 -3.28
CA THR A 236 -11.88 -8.37 -4.47
C THR A 236 -10.40 -8.62 -4.18
N ALA A 237 -9.93 -8.35 -2.95
CA ALA A 237 -8.56 -8.63 -2.55
C ALA A 237 -8.30 -10.14 -2.40
N PHE A 238 -9.24 -10.91 -1.83
CA PHE A 238 -9.18 -12.38 -1.83
C PHE A 238 -9.11 -12.97 -3.25
N ALA A 239 -9.90 -12.44 -4.18
CA ALA A 239 -9.86 -12.85 -5.57
C ALA A 239 -8.48 -12.56 -6.23
N ARG A 240 -7.83 -11.45 -5.87
CA ARG A 240 -6.47 -11.13 -6.33
C ARG A 240 -5.42 -12.04 -5.70
N LEU A 241 -5.60 -12.38 -4.42
CA LEU A 241 -4.73 -13.30 -3.70
C LEU A 241 -4.74 -14.68 -4.37
N LEU A 242 -5.92 -15.21 -4.73
CA LEU A 242 -6.03 -16.47 -5.48
C LEU A 242 -5.17 -16.46 -6.75
N ARG A 243 -5.15 -15.37 -7.53
CA ARG A 243 -4.29 -15.30 -8.73
C ARG A 243 -2.81 -15.38 -8.38
N SER A 244 -2.38 -14.78 -7.28
CA SER A 244 -0.97 -14.80 -6.85
C SER A 244 -0.54 -16.21 -6.46
N VAL A 245 -1.42 -16.96 -5.78
CA VAL A 245 -1.12 -18.29 -5.26
C VAL A 245 -1.32 -19.38 -6.31
N ALA A 246 -2.31 -19.22 -7.20
CA ALA A 246 -2.55 -20.15 -8.30
C ALA A 246 -1.42 -20.19 -9.37
N GLY A 247 -0.40 -19.33 -9.22
CA GLY A 247 0.82 -19.37 -10.02
C GLY A 247 1.93 -20.25 -9.43
N THR A 248 1.78 -20.80 -8.21
CA THR A 248 2.76 -21.70 -7.59
C THR A 248 2.47 -23.16 -7.94
N THR A 249 3.41 -24.07 -7.65
CA THR A 249 3.30 -25.49 -8.03
C THR A 249 2.24 -26.20 -7.21
N GLU A 250 2.31 -26.05 -5.89
CA GLU A 250 1.42 -26.71 -4.94
C GLU A 250 0.79 -25.68 -4.01
N TRP A 251 -0.54 -25.67 -3.97
CA TRP A 251 -1.31 -24.77 -3.12
C TRP A 251 -2.68 -25.33 -2.79
N GLN A 252 -3.22 -24.87 -1.67
CA GLN A 252 -4.57 -25.15 -1.24
C GLN A 252 -5.18 -23.87 -0.64
N LEU A 253 -6.40 -23.56 -1.08
CA LEU A 253 -7.20 -22.44 -0.60
C LEU A 253 -8.52 -23.00 -0.08
N THR A 254 -8.81 -22.78 1.20
CA THR A 254 -10.12 -23.05 1.80
C THR A 254 -10.77 -21.74 2.21
N ALA A 255 -11.94 -21.43 1.66
CA ALA A 255 -12.67 -20.21 1.93
C ALA A 255 -14.02 -20.49 2.58
N THR A 256 -14.35 -19.68 3.58
CA THR A 256 -15.71 -19.58 4.11
C THR A 256 -16.45 -18.50 3.33
N VAL A 257 -17.51 -18.88 2.61
CA VAL A 257 -18.29 -18.01 1.72
C VAL A 257 -19.70 -17.81 2.26
N ASP A 258 -20.12 -16.54 2.41
CA ASP A 258 -21.52 -16.18 2.71
C ASP A 258 -22.38 -16.32 1.43
N ASP A 259 -23.02 -17.48 1.27
CA ASP A 259 -23.99 -17.71 0.20
C ASP A 259 -25.40 -17.38 0.70
N HIS A 260 -25.79 -16.10 0.55
CA HIS A 260 -27.13 -15.60 0.87
C HIS A 260 -27.55 -15.83 2.34
N GLY A 261 -26.61 -15.64 3.28
CA GLY A 261 -26.80 -15.81 4.71
C GLY A 261 -26.50 -17.23 5.21
N THR A 262 -26.02 -18.11 4.33
CA THR A 262 -25.56 -19.46 4.68
C THR A 262 -24.07 -19.55 4.45
N ASP A 263 -23.32 -19.78 5.52
CA ASP A 263 -21.89 -20.06 5.42
C ASP A 263 -21.67 -21.40 4.73
N ARG A 264 -20.80 -21.39 3.71
CA ARG A 264 -20.40 -22.58 2.97
C ARG A 264 -18.90 -22.60 2.81
N GLU A 265 -18.34 -23.81 2.86
CA GLU A 265 -16.93 -24.01 2.59
C GLU A 265 -16.69 -24.24 1.09
N MET A 266 -15.69 -23.55 0.56
CA MET A 266 -15.14 -23.74 -0.77
C MET A 266 -13.66 -24.11 -0.66
N THR A 267 -13.27 -25.24 -1.24
CA THR A 267 -11.86 -25.64 -1.36
C THR A 267 -11.43 -25.60 -2.81
N LEU A 268 -10.27 -25.01 -3.07
CA LEU A 268 -9.57 -24.98 -4.34
C LEU A 268 -8.14 -25.43 -4.11
N GLN A 269 -7.58 -26.20 -5.03
CA GLN A 269 -6.20 -26.68 -4.96
C GLN A 269 -5.50 -26.59 -6.32
N ALA A 270 -4.20 -26.85 -6.33
CA ALA A 270 -3.44 -27.00 -7.57
C ALA A 270 -4.15 -27.98 -8.53
N GLY A 271 -4.38 -27.52 -9.77
CA GLY A 271 -5.12 -28.26 -10.80
C GLY A 271 -6.62 -27.95 -10.90
N ASP A 272 -7.26 -27.33 -9.90
CA ASP A 272 -8.64 -26.83 -10.06
C ASP A 272 -8.67 -25.55 -10.92
N VAL A 273 -7.68 -24.69 -10.73
CA VAL A 273 -7.58 -23.38 -11.37
C VAL A 273 -6.11 -23.11 -11.73
N SER A 274 -5.88 -22.50 -12.89
CA SER A 274 -4.57 -22.07 -13.36
C SER A 274 -4.60 -20.60 -13.75
N VAL A 275 -3.45 -19.94 -13.65
CA VAL A 275 -3.29 -18.57 -14.15
C VAL A 275 -2.90 -18.64 -15.62
N PRO A 276 -3.66 -18.01 -16.54
CA PRO A 276 -3.22 -17.95 -17.93
C PRO A 276 -1.89 -17.20 -17.99
N GLY A 277 -1.00 -17.59 -18.90
CA GLY A 277 0.35 -17.02 -19.06
C GLY A 277 0.42 -15.54 -19.49
N VAL A 278 -0.62 -14.75 -19.22
CA VAL A 278 -0.72 -13.32 -19.49
C VAL A 278 -0.76 -12.53 -18.19
N GLU A 279 -0.04 -11.41 -18.15
CA GLU A 279 -0.06 -10.47 -17.03
C GLU A 279 -1.45 -9.87 -16.83
N PRO A 280 -1.86 -9.51 -15.60
CA PRO A 280 -3.17 -8.92 -15.37
C PRO A 280 -3.19 -7.47 -15.89
N VAL A 281 -4.33 -7.03 -16.45
CA VAL A 281 -4.47 -5.67 -17.05
C VAL A 281 -4.29 -4.54 -16.03
N ALA A 282 -4.53 -4.83 -14.74
CA ALA A 282 -4.31 -3.89 -13.66
C ALA A 282 -3.85 -4.65 -12.41
N GLU A 283 -2.57 -4.49 -12.05
CA GLU A 283 -2.14 -4.71 -10.67
C GLU A 283 -2.38 -3.40 -9.89
N PRO A 284 -3.01 -3.45 -8.71
CA PRO A 284 -2.97 -2.31 -7.81
C PRO A 284 -1.51 -2.01 -7.49
N SER A 285 -1.08 -0.81 -7.82
CA SER A 285 0.18 -0.24 -7.35
C SER A 285 -0.01 0.24 -5.90
N TYR A 286 -0.24 -0.66 -4.94
CA TYR A 286 -0.36 -0.25 -3.54
C TYR A 286 0.50 -1.12 -2.62
N ASP A 287 1.00 -0.44 -1.58
CA ASP A 287 1.71 -0.91 -0.37
C ASP A 287 3.05 -1.62 -0.58
N SER A 288 3.76 -1.21 -1.62
CA SER A 288 5.24 -1.09 -1.51
C SER A 288 5.69 0.37 -1.56
N GLY A 289 4.74 1.28 -1.81
CA GLY A 289 4.99 2.72 -1.88
C GLY A 289 5.08 3.33 -0.49
N VAL A 290 4.14 3.02 0.39
CA VAL A 290 4.01 3.62 1.72
C VAL A 290 5.19 3.25 2.60
N GLU A 291 5.53 1.96 2.67
CA GLU A 291 6.65 1.39 3.43
C GLU A 291 7.98 1.95 2.92
N ARG A 292 8.16 1.98 1.60
CA ARG A 292 9.39 2.52 0.98
C ARG A 292 9.53 4.02 1.19
N GLU A 293 8.44 4.78 1.06
CA GLU A 293 8.40 6.22 1.31
C GLU A 293 8.68 6.52 2.79
N PHE A 294 8.08 5.76 3.70
CA PHE A 294 8.33 5.84 5.12
C PHE A 294 9.81 5.57 5.44
N ALA A 295 10.35 4.44 4.97
CA ALA A 295 11.75 4.06 5.21
C ALA A 295 12.72 5.14 4.71
N ALA A 296 12.53 5.62 3.48
CA ALA A 296 13.38 6.66 2.91
C ALA A 296 13.32 7.98 3.69
N ARG A 297 12.14 8.35 4.22
CA ARG A 297 11.99 9.56 5.04
C ARG A 297 12.55 9.38 6.45
N PHE A 298 12.40 8.21 7.04
CA PHE A 298 12.92 7.90 8.37
C PHE A 298 14.45 7.84 8.36
N GLU A 299 15.04 7.12 7.40
CA GLU A 299 16.50 7.01 7.23
C GLU A 299 17.17 8.36 6.88
N ALA A 300 16.41 9.32 6.33
CA ALA A 300 16.90 10.68 6.08
C ALA A 300 16.98 11.53 7.36
N LEU A 301 16.41 11.08 8.48
CA LEU A 301 16.55 11.73 9.77
C LEU A 301 17.76 11.15 10.51
N ASP A 302 18.54 12.02 11.14
CA ASP A 302 19.63 11.61 12.03
C ASP A 302 19.08 11.38 13.45
N LEU A 303 18.47 10.21 13.65
CA LEU A 303 17.89 9.78 14.92
C LEU A 303 18.76 8.70 15.56
N ASP A 304 18.59 8.52 16.87
CA ASP A 304 19.28 7.47 17.65
C ASP A 304 18.68 6.06 17.46
N TRP A 305 17.80 5.91 16.47
CA TRP A 305 17.14 4.67 16.10
C TRP A 305 17.61 4.22 14.70
N GLU A 306 18.10 2.99 14.58
CA GLU A 306 18.42 2.37 13.30
C GLU A 306 17.20 1.60 12.77
N LEU A 307 16.78 1.93 11.55
CA LEU A 307 15.67 1.24 10.88
C LEU A 307 16.16 -0.03 10.18
N ARG A 308 15.63 -1.18 10.58
CA ARG A 308 15.78 -2.47 9.88
C ARG A 308 14.51 -2.81 9.13
N ARG A 309 14.64 -3.10 7.84
CA ARG A 309 13.54 -3.56 6.97
C ARG A 309 13.49 -5.08 6.95
N GLU A 310 12.28 -5.65 6.84
CA GLU A 310 12.07 -7.11 6.82
C GLU A 310 12.80 -7.83 7.97
N PRO A 311 12.50 -7.46 9.24
CA PRO A 311 13.14 -8.08 10.40
C PRO A 311 12.76 -9.56 10.55
N ASP A 312 13.47 -10.24 11.46
CA ASP A 312 13.25 -11.67 11.74
C ASP A 312 11.82 -11.98 12.19
N LEU A 313 11.39 -13.22 11.92
CA LEU A 313 10.07 -13.73 12.29
C LEU A 313 9.89 -13.76 13.82
N LEU A 314 8.73 -13.30 14.28
CA LEU A 314 8.33 -13.40 15.68
C LEU A 314 7.45 -14.64 15.86
N GLU A 315 7.97 -15.64 16.56
CA GLU A 315 7.23 -16.87 16.87
C GLU A 315 6.61 -16.80 18.26
N THR A 316 5.28 -16.87 18.34
CA THR A 316 4.52 -16.82 19.60
C THR A 316 3.70 -18.09 19.77
N GLY A 317 4.26 -19.10 20.45
CA GLY A 317 3.58 -20.38 20.69
C GLY A 317 3.14 -21.06 19.38
N SER A 318 1.84 -21.02 19.06
CA SER A 318 1.25 -21.61 17.85
C SER A 318 1.15 -20.66 16.65
N ARG A 319 1.61 -19.41 16.77
CA ARG A 319 1.47 -18.37 15.74
C ARG A 319 2.80 -17.74 15.36
N VAL A 320 2.83 -17.14 14.17
CA VAL A 320 3.98 -16.38 13.66
C VAL A 320 3.53 -15.01 13.19
N MET A 321 4.28 -13.97 13.54
CA MET A 321 4.11 -12.60 13.08
C MET A 321 5.33 -12.13 12.29
N ILE A 322 5.07 -11.35 11.23
CA ILE A 322 6.11 -10.81 10.34
C ILE A 322 5.96 -9.28 10.29
N PRO A 323 6.67 -8.54 11.15
CA PRO A 323 6.66 -7.08 11.09
C PRO A 323 7.26 -6.56 9.78
N ASP A 324 6.90 -5.35 9.37
CA ASP A 324 7.51 -4.68 8.21
C ASP A 324 8.89 -4.10 8.53
N PHE A 325 9.02 -3.58 9.75
CA PHE A 325 10.21 -2.89 10.23
C PHE A 325 10.55 -3.24 11.67
N ALA A 326 11.80 -3.00 12.05
CA ALA A 326 12.24 -2.91 13.43
C ALA A 326 13.09 -1.65 13.61
N PHE A 327 12.94 -0.98 14.74
CA PHE A 327 13.78 0.11 15.18
C PHE A 327 14.71 -0.42 16.28
N ASP A 328 16.01 -0.38 16.01
CA ASP A 328 17.04 -0.73 16.98
C ASP A 328 17.59 0.54 17.63
N TYR A 329 17.53 0.62 18.95
CA TYR A 329 18.11 1.75 19.66
C TYR A 329 19.64 1.64 19.66
N ARG A 330 20.35 2.71 19.30
CA ARG A 330 21.81 2.67 19.12
C ARG A 330 22.60 2.38 20.41
N PHE A 331 22.04 2.75 21.57
CA PHE A 331 22.78 2.77 22.84
C PHE A 331 22.35 1.67 23.83
N ALA A 332 21.40 0.80 23.47
CA ALA A 332 21.00 -0.33 24.29
C ALA A 332 20.51 -1.50 23.41
N ASP A 333 20.51 -2.72 23.97
CA ASP A 333 19.89 -3.89 23.31
C ASP A 333 18.36 -3.81 23.44
N PHE A 334 17.77 -2.84 22.74
CA PHE A 334 16.34 -2.55 22.78
C PHE A 334 15.80 -2.38 21.36
N ARG A 335 14.72 -3.10 21.07
CA ARG A 335 14.09 -3.16 19.75
C ARG A 335 12.60 -2.91 19.83
N VAL A 336 12.10 -2.05 18.94
CA VAL A 336 10.66 -1.81 18.74
C VAL A 336 10.29 -2.27 17.33
N TYR A 337 9.34 -3.19 17.22
CA TYR A 337 8.80 -3.61 15.92
C TYR A 337 7.76 -2.63 15.42
N PHE A 338 7.66 -2.52 14.09
CA PHE A 338 6.70 -1.64 13.44
C PHE A 338 6.05 -2.31 12.24
N GLU A 339 4.71 -2.25 12.22
CA GLU A 339 3.89 -2.84 11.16
C GLU A 339 3.01 -1.76 10.53
N VAL A 340 3.02 -1.68 9.21
CA VAL A 340 2.11 -0.85 8.43
C VAL A 340 0.93 -1.70 7.97
N MET A 341 -0.25 -1.42 8.51
CA MET A 341 -1.48 -2.12 8.18
C MET A 341 -2.28 -1.35 7.14
N GLY A 342 -2.69 -2.06 6.09
CA GLY A 342 -3.72 -1.63 5.16
C GLY A 342 -5.12 -1.78 5.78
N PHE A 343 -5.82 -2.88 5.49
CA PHE A 343 -7.12 -3.17 6.12
C PHE A 343 -6.97 -3.49 7.61
N TRP A 344 -7.85 -2.95 8.44
CA TRP A 344 -7.83 -3.21 9.88
C TRP A 344 -9.21 -3.06 10.54
N THR A 345 -9.36 -3.63 11.73
CA THR A 345 -10.48 -3.41 12.65
C THR A 345 -9.96 -3.18 14.08
N PRO A 346 -10.68 -2.49 14.96
CA PRO A 346 -10.24 -2.32 16.35
C PRO A 346 -9.92 -3.66 17.04
N ALA A 347 -10.77 -4.67 16.85
CA ALA A 347 -10.56 -6.00 17.41
C ALA A 347 -9.33 -6.72 16.83
N TYR A 348 -9.01 -6.51 15.55
CA TYR A 348 -7.80 -7.06 14.93
C TYR A 348 -6.53 -6.40 15.51
N VAL A 349 -6.54 -5.07 15.65
CA VAL A 349 -5.42 -4.32 16.24
C VAL A 349 -5.22 -4.73 17.69
N GLU A 350 -6.27 -4.77 18.50
CA GLU A 350 -6.22 -5.20 19.91
C GLU A 350 -5.68 -6.64 20.02
N LYS A 351 -6.13 -7.55 19.15
CA LYS A 351 -5.64 -8.93 19.11
C LYS A 351 -4.15 -9.00 18.74
N LYS A 352 -3.67 -8.18 17.78
CA LYS A 352 -2.27 -8.18 17.35
C LYS A 352 -1.35 -7.61 18.44
N LEU A 353 -1.75 -6.50 19.07
CA LEU A 353 -1.04 -5.93 20.23
C LEU A 353 -1.06 -6.90 21.43
N GLY A 354 -2.18 -7.58 21.68
CA GLY A 354 -2.32 -8.55 22.77
C GLY A 354 -1.53 -9.85 22.57
N GLN A 355 -1.28 -10.28 21.33
CA GLN A 355 -0.46 -11.48 21.03
C GLN A 355 0.99 -11.31 21.49
N LEU A 356 1.50 -10.08 21.48
CA LEU A 356 2.89 -9.78 21.85
C LEU A 356 3.03 -9.41 23.32
N ALA A 357 1.95 -8.99 23.98
CA ALA A 357 1.96 -8.69 25.42
C ALA A 357 2.35 -9.89 26.32
N GLY A 358 2.30 -11.12 25.78
CA GLY A 358 2.73 -12.35 26.47
C GLY A 358 4.17 -12.79 26.17
N VAL A 359 4.89 -12.10 25.28
CA VAL A 359 6.29 -12.39 24.95
C VAL A 359 7.15 -11.31 25.60
N GLU A 360 7.88 -11.68 26.65
CA GLU A 360 8.82 -10.77 27.31
C GLU A 360 9.77 -10.17 26.26
N ALA A 361 9.96 -8.84 26.28
CA ALA A 361 10.86 -8.07 25.42
C ALA A 361 10.42 -7.80 23.95
N VAL A 362 9.13 -7.87 23.62
CA VAL A 362 8.64 -7.47 22.28
C VAL A 362 7.74 -6.23 22.36
N GLU A 363 8.27 -5.09 21.94
CA GLU A 363 7.50 -3.87 21.73
C GLU A 363 7.01 -3.78 20.27
N LEU A 364 5.75 -3.38 20.07
CA LEU A 364 5.15 -3.23 18.75
C LEU A 364 4.37 -1.93 18.64
N ILE A 365 4.69 -1.16 17.60
CA ILE A 365 3.87 -0.05 17.11
C ILE A 365 3.21 -0.48 15.79
N VAL A 366 1.96 -0.10 15.59
CA VAL A 366 1.21 -0.37 14.37
C VAL A 366 0.75 0.94 13.74
N ALA A 367 0.97 1.09 12.44
CA ALA A 367 0.36 2.15 11.64
C ALA A 367 -0.89 1.63 10.94
N VAL A 368 -2.00 2.35 10.99
CA VAL A 368 -3.31 1.88 10.48
C VAL A 368 -3.91 2.86 9.48
N ASP A 369 -4.27 2.41 8.29
CA ASP A 369 -4.86 3.28 7.26
C ASP A 369 -6.29 3.69 7.62
N GLU A 370 -6.51 4.96 7.92
CA GLU A 370 -7.82 5.53 8.29
C GLU A 370 -8.88 5.32 7.19
N SER A 371 -8.48 5.22 5.93
CA SER A 371 -9.39 5.03 4.79
C SER A 371 -9.84 3.56 4.61
N LEU A 372 -9.13 2.63 5.24
CA LEU A 372 -9.36 1.19 5.16
C LEU A 372 -9.83 0.56 6.49
N GLY A 373 -9.96 1.37 7.55
CA GLY A 373 -10.51 0.95 8.82
C GLY A 373 -12.01 0.61 8.73
N VAL A 374 -12.40 -0.50 9.38
CA VAL A 374 -13.80 -0.91 9.53
C VAL A 374 -14.15 -0.96 11.02
N GLY A 375 -14.97 -0.02 11.49
CA GLY A 375 -15.40 0.08 12.90
C GLY A 375 -15.37 1.50 13.46
N GLU A 376 -15.51 1.65 14.78
CA GLU A 376 -15.26 2.92 15.48
C GLU A 376 -13.78 3.33 15.32
N ALA A 377 -13.50 4.64 15.33
CA ALA A 377 -12.14 5.15 15.30
C ALA A 377 -11.34 4.56 16.48
N ILE A 378 -10.08 4.16 16.24
CA ILE A 378 -9.17 3.86 17.35
C ILE A 378 -9.08 5.14 18.16
N ALA A 379 -9.59 5.09 19.39
CA ALA A 379 -9.30 6.13 20.35
C ALA A 379 -7.77 6.17 20.47
N ALA A 380 -7.19 7.37 20.28
CA ALA A 380 -5.75 7.66 20.35
C ALA A 380 -5.14 7.43 21.75
N SER A 381 -5.64 6.43 22.47
CA SER A 381 -5.36 6.09 23.85
C SER A 381 -4.13 5.19 23.99
N ASP A 382 -3.64 4.63 22.89
CA ASP A 382 -2.44 3.78 22.87
C ASP A 382 -1.47 4.35 21.82
N HIS A 383 -0.34 4.91 22.28
CA HIS A 383 0.74 5.45 21.42
C HIS A 383 1.30 4.39 20.47
N ARG A 384 0.97 3.12 20.70
CA ARG A 384 1.30 1.98 19.85
C ARG A 384 0.42 1.86 18.60
N ALA A 385 -0.66 2.64 18.44
CA ALA A 385 -1.50 2.63 17.24
C ALA A 385 -1.59 4.00 16.58
N ILE A 386 -0.93 4.15 15.42
CA ILE A 386 -0.74 5.42 14.71
C ILE A 386 -1.61 5.43 13.45
N PRO A 387 -2.67 6.26 13.38
CA PRO A 387 -3.46 6.36 12.15
C PRO A 387 -2.69 7.08 11.02
N TYR A 388 -2.91 6.68 9.77
CA TYR A 388 -2.38 7.38 8.60
C TYR A 388 -3.37 7.38 7.43
N SER A 389 -3.17 8.28 6.47
CA SER A 389 -3.91 8.28 5.20
C SER A 389 -2.94 8.57 4.05
N GLY A 390 -2.81 7.63 3.13
CA GLY A 390 -1.92 7.71 1.97
C GLY A 390 -0.43 7.56 2.28
N SER A 391 0.09 8.16 3.36
CA SER A 391 1.48 8.00 3.81
C SER A 391 1.58 8.02 5.33
N VAL A 392 2.45 7.17 5.90
CA VAL A 392 2.78 7.21 7.34
C VAL A 392 3.59 8.47 7.65
N ARG A 393 3.14 9.25 8.63
CA ARG A 393 3.84 10.46 9.08
C ARG A 393 4.96 10.06 10.02
N VAL A 394 6.21 10.30 9.60
CA VAL A 394 7.41 9.96 10.39
C VAL A 394 7.37 10.61 11.77
N LYS A 395 6.90 11.85 11.88
CA LYS A 395 6.76 12.53 13.18
C LYS A 395 5.93 11.72 14.17
N ASP A 396 4.78 11.18 13.76
CA ASP A 396 3.88 10.48 14.67
C ASP A 396 4.51 9.17 15.16
N VAL A 397 5.37 8.55 14.34
CA VAL A 397 6.18 7.37 14.74
C VAL A 397 7.30 7.76 15.70
N VAL A 398 8.01 8.86 15.42
CA VAL A 398 9.05 9.39 16.31
C VAL A 398 8.47 9.78 17.66
N ASP A 399 7.32 10.44 17.71
CA ASP A 399 6.61 10.77 18.95
C ASP A 399 6.29 9.49 19.76
N GLY A 400 6.01 8.37 19.08
CA GLY A 400 5.84 7.05 19.70
C GLY A 400 7.14 6.44 20.23
N LEU A 401 8.25 6.57 19.48
CA LEU A 401 9.57 6.10 19.89
C LEU A 401 10.15 6.91 21.06
N GLN A 402 9.87 8.21 21.12
CA GLN A 402 10.33 9.12 22.17
C GLN A 402 9.88 8.69 23.57
N ALA A 403 8.72 8.03 23.69
CA ALA A 403 8.26 7.48 24.97
C ALA A 403 9.21 6.40 25.50
N TYR A 404 9.69 5.51 24.62
CA TYR A 404 10.67 4.48 24.96
C TYR A 404 12.07 5.08 25.19
N GLU A 405 12.44 6.04 24.34
CA GLU A 405 13.73 6.72 24.42
C GLU A 405 13.90 7.45 25.76
N ALA A 406 12.86 8.14 26.24
CA ALA A 406 12.91 8.83 27.53
C ALA A 406 13.24 7.89 28.70
N ASP A 407 12.64 6.69 28.71
CA ASP A 407 12.91 5.68 29.74
C ASP A 407 14.34 5.11 29.60
N LEU A 408 14.78 4.81 28.38
CA LEU A 408 16.14 4.31 28.10
C LEU A 408 17.22 5.34 28.49
N VAL A 409 16.99 6.62 28.20
CA VAL A 409 17.88 7.72 28.57
C VAL A 409 17.92 7.89 30.08
N ALA A 410 16.78 7.79 30.77
CA ALA A 410 16.73 7.90 32.23
C ALA A 410 17.51 6.76 32.91
N ASP A 411 17.35 5.52 32.43
CA ASP A 411 18.08 4.35 32.92
C ASP A 411 19.60 4.50 32.68
N ALA A 412 20.00 4.88 31.47
CA ALA A 412 21.40 5.15 31.14
C ALA A 412 21.98 6.27 32.03
N THR A 413 21.23 7.34 32.28
CA THR A 413 21.64 8.46 33.14
C THR A 413 21.86 8.01 34.59
N ALA A 414 21.02 7.10 35.09
CA ALA A 414 21.13 6.58 36.45
C ALA A 414 22.39 5.72 36.67
N ASP A 415 22.88 5.08 35.61
CA ASP A 415 24.10 4.26 35.63
C ASP A 415 25.39 5.08 35.46
N LEU A 416 25.29 6.36 35.07
CA LEU A 416 26.42 7.25 34.91
C LEU A 416 26.97 7.81 36.25
N PRO A 417 28.26 8.17 36.30
CA PRO A 417 28.81 8.90 37.44
C PRO A 417 28.17 10.30 37.56
N ALA A 418 27.98 10.76 38.80
CA ALA A 418 27.39 12.08 39.10
C ALA A 418 28.19 13.29 38.55
N THR A 419 29.46 13.08 38.21
CA THR A 419 30.32 14.09 37.58
C THR A 419 31.17 13.40 36.51
N ILE A 420 31.25 14.01 35.33
CA ILE A 420 32.06 13.51 34.21
C ILE A 420 33.22 14.47 33.99
N GLN A 421 34.42 13.92 33.79
CA GLN A 421 35.64 14.70 33.61
C GLN A 421 36.40 14.22 32.38
N PRO A 422 36.19 14.84 31.21
CA PRO A 422 36.95 14.56 30.01
C PRO A 422 38.44 14.88 30.20
N SER A 423 39.32 14.12 29.54
CA SER A 423 40.77 14.37 29.55
C SER A 423 41.17 15.58 28.70
N ASP A 424 40.48 15.76 27.59
CA ASP A 424 40.84 16.71 26.54
C ASP A 424 40.50 18.14 26.95
N ASP A 425 41.33 19.09 26.53
CA ASP A 425 41.12 20.50 26.87
C ASP A 425 39.91 21.12 26.12
N VAL A 426 39.60 20.56 24.95
CA VAL A 426 38.42 20.85 24.12
C VAL A 426 37.83 19.52 23.67
N THR A 427 36.53 19.32 23.89
CA THR A 427 35.80 18.14 23.40
C THR A 427 34.34 18.48 23.14
N THR A 428 33.58 17.55 22.58
CA THR A 428 32.13 17.70 22.37
C THR A 428 31.35 16.81 23.32
N LEU A 429 30.09 17.16 23.60
CA LEU A 429 29.18 16.28 24.33
C LEU A 429 29.04 14.92 23.63
N ALA A 430 28.98 14.90 22.29
CA ALA A 430 28.95 13.66 21.51
C ALA A 430 30.16 12.75 21.78
N ALA A 431 31.38 13.28 21.74
CA ALA A 431 32.59 12.49 22.00
C ALA A 431 32.65 11.95 23.44
N VAL A 432 32.14 12.72 24.40
CA VAL A 432 32.01 12.26 25.78
C VAL A 432 30.95 11.16 25.90
N ALA A 433 29.78 11.35 25.30
CA ALA A 433 28.69 10.37 25.32
C ALA A 433 29.13 9.02 24.68
N ASP A 434 29.85 9.08 23.56
CA ASP A 434 30.44 7.93 22.88
C ASP A 434 31.40 7.13 23.79
N THR A 435 32.13 7.81 24.67
CA THR A 435 33.05 7.16 25.63
C THR A 435 32.30 6.28 26.63
N TYR A 436 31.06 6.65 26.96
CA TYR A 436 30.18 5.89 27.85
C TYR A 436 29.20 4.98 27.08
N GLY A 437 29.15 5.07 25.75
CA GLY A 437 28.22 4.30 24.92
C GLY A 437 26.76 4.70 25.10
N VAL A 438 26.50 5.97 25.42
CA VAL A 438 25.16 6.52 25.69
C VAL A 438 24.84 7.67 24.73
N SER A 439 23.57 8.09 24.68
CA SER A 439 23.17 9.28 23.92
C SER A 439 23.66 10.57 24.58
N VAL A 440 23.72 11.66 23.81
CA VAL A 440 24.07 13.00 24.33
C VAL A 440 23.08 13.46 25.41
N ASP A 441 21.80 13.13 25.24
CA ASP A 441 20.74 13.49 26.18
C ASP A 441 20.97 12.86 27.57
N ALA A 442 21.55 11.65 27.64
CA ALA A 442 21.86 10.98 28.90
C ALA A 442 22.94 11.70 29.72
N ILE A 443 23.85 12.41 29.05
CA ILE A 443 24.91 13.18 29.73
C ILE A 443 24.58 14.67 29.85
N GLU A 444 23.50 15.14 29.22
CA GLU A 444 23.22 16.57 29.06
C GLU A 444 23.12 17.31 30.41
N ASN A 445 22.53 16.65 31.40
CA ASN A 445 22.31 17.19 32.74
C ASN A 445 23.42 16.85 33.73
N GLN A 446 24.51 16.20 33.28
CA GLN A 446 25.64 15.87 34.14
C GLN A 446 26.55 17.06 34.39
N ALA A 447 27.24 17.05 35.53
CA ALA A 447 28.18 18.10 35.89
C ALA A 447 29.57 17.83 35.31
N PHE A 448 30.16 18.87 34.69
CA PHE A 448 31.52 18.88 34.12
C PHE A 448 32.40 19.89 34.90
N PRO A 449 33.05 19.51 36.01
CA PRO A 449 33.65 20.46 36.93
C PRO A 449 34.86 21.24 36.37
N GLU A 450 35.55 20.67 35.38
CA GLU A 450 36.77 21.26 34.79
C GLU A 450 36.53 21.97 33.46
N HIS A 451 35.31 21.89 32.92
CA HIS A 451 34.96 22.42 31.60
C HIS A 451 33.77 23.36 31.71
N GLU A 452 33.80 24.42 30.91
CA GLU A 452 32.62 25.23 30.63
C GLU A 452 31.87 24.65 29.44
N ARG A 453 30.55 24.50 29.57
CA ARG A 453 29.67 24.03 28.50
C ARG A 453 29.27 25.21 27.61
N LEU A 454 29.68 25.16 26.35
CA LEU A 454 29.38 26.15 25.32
C LEU A 454 28.60 25.46 24.20
N GLY A 455 27.27 25.45 24.31
CA GLY A 455 26.41 24.69 23.41
C GLY A 455 26.69 23.19 23.51
N GLN A 456 27.27 22.63 22.43
CA GLN A 456 27.68 21.22 22.32
C GLN A 456 29.16 20.99 22.67
N LEU A 457 29.93 22.06 22.95
CA LEU A 457 31.34 22.00 23.31
C LEU A 457 31.54 22.01 24.82
N LEU A 458 32.57 21.30 25.27
CA LEU A 458 33.12 21.36 26.61
C LEU A 458 34.55 21.88 26.50
N VAL A 459 34.81 23.05 27.09
CA VAL A 459 36.10 23.75 26.96
C VAL A 459 36.66 24.06 28.33
N ARG A 460 37.93 23.73 28.57
CA ARG A 460 38.56 24.12 29.83
C ARG A 460 38.80 25.65 29.89
N PRO A 461 38.56 26.30 31.04
CA PRO A 461 38.78 27.74 31.19
C PRO A 461 40.15 28.30 30.74
N PRO A 462 41.29 27.58 30.88
CA PRO A 462 42.58 28.06 30.37
C PRO A 462 42.63 28.24 28.85
N VAL A 463 41.90 27.42 28.09
CA VAL A 463 41.81 27.55 26.63
C VAL A 463 41.03 28.82 26.26
N LEU A 464 39.88 29.05 26.91
CA LEU A 464 39.09 30.27 26.70
C LEU A 464 39.86 31.54 27.06
N ALA A 465 40.67 31.51 28.12
CA ALA A 465 41.53 32.63 28.49
C ALA A 465 42.61 32.92 27.43
N THR A 466 43.16 31.87 26.81
CA THR A 466 44.15 32.00 25.74
C THR A 466 43.52 32.59 24.48
N VAL A 467 42.37 32.05 24.06
CA VAL A 467 41.59 32.55 22.93
C VAL A 467 41.16 34.01 23.14
N SER A 468 40.66 34.36 24.33
CA SER A 468 40.26 35.74 24.65
C SER A 468 41.42 36.75 24.52
N ALA A 469 42.65 36.31 24.80
CA ALA A 469 43.85 37.15 24.67
C ALA A 469 44.30 37.35 23.21
N GLU A 470 43.98 36.42 22.32
CA GLU A 470 44.27 36.51 20.88
C GLU A 470 43.21 37.30 20.11
N LEU A 471 41.98 37.34 20.62
CA LEU A 471 40.88 38.11 20.04
C LEU A 471 40.95 39.60 20.42
N SER A 472 40.54 40.47 19.49
CA SER A 472 40.51 41.91 19.70
C SER A 472 39.31 42.58 19.05
N ALA A 473 38.83 43.67 19.67
CA ALA A 473 37.75 44.47 19.10
C ALA A 473 38.21 45.09 17.76
N GLY A 474 37.37 44.98 16.73
CA GLY A 474 37.67 45.38 15.36
C GLY A 474 38.28 44.29 14.48
N MET A 475 38.60 43.11 15.02
CA MET A 475 39.00 41.93 14.26
C MET A 475 37.85 41.45 13.36
N SER A 476 38.15 40.99 12.14
CA SER A 476 37.11 40.44 11.27
C SER A 476 36.63 39.06 11.76
N LEU A 477 35.39 38.71 11.45
CA LEU A 477 34.81 37.41 11.82
C LEU A 477 35.64 36.24 11.29
N SER A 478 36.12 36.32 10.04
CA SER A 478 36.93 35.25 9.43
C SER A 478 38.31 35.10 10.07
N GLU A 479 38.92 36.19 10.54
CA GLU A 479 40.16 36.13 11.33
C GLU A 479 39.89 35.51 12.69
N ALA A 480 38.78 35.86 13.34
CA ALA A 480 38.37 35.26 14.60
C ALA A 480 38.08 33.75 14.45
N GLU A 481 37.33 33.35 13.41
CA GLU A 481 37.07 31.94 13.07
C GLU A 481 38.38 31.17 12.87
N SER A 482 39.38 31.75 12.20
CA SER A 482 40.69 31.11 12.02
C SER A 482 41.41 30.89 13.37
N VAL A 483 41.33 31.84 14.29
CA VAL A 483 41.87 31.69 15.65
C VAL A 483 41.14 30.58 16.41
N LEU A 484 39.81 30.50 16.28
CA LEU A 484 39.02 29.44 16.95
C LEU A 484 39.30 28.04 16.37
N ASP A 485 39.47 27.93 15.07
CA ASP A 485 39.80 26.67 14.37
C ASP A 485 41.14 26.09 14.86
N ASP A 486 42.13 26.92 15.20
CA ASP A 486 43.43 26.48 15.76
C ASP A 486 43.28 25.75 17.11
N TYR A 487 42.15 25.96 17.81
CA TYR A 487 41.80 25.30 19.07
C TYR A 487 40.63 24.31 18.94
N GLU A 488 40.25 23.94 17.70
CA GLU A 488 39.13 23.03 17.41
C GLU A 488 37.76 23.55 17.92
N LEU A 489 37.61 24.86 18.08
CA LEU A 489 36.42 25.52 18.60
C LEU A 489 35.42 25.85 17.46
N THR A 490 34.52 24.90 17.18
CA THR A 490 33.62 24.97 16.02
C THR A 490 32.36 25.81 16.20
N ASP A 491 31.96 26.14 17.44
CA ASP A 491 30.79 27.01 17.73
C ASP A 491 31.23 28.45 17.97
N THR A 492 31.55 29.15 16.89
CA THR A 492 32.04 30.54 16.90
C THR A 492 31.15 31.47 17.73
N SER A 493 29.83 31.33 17.64
CA SER A 493 28.91 32.24 18.33
C SER A 493 28.88 32.01 19.83
N ALA A 494 28.84 30.74 20.28
CA ALA A 494 28.86 30.40 21.70
C ALA A 494 30.19 30.78 22.35
N VAL A 495 31.30 30.53 21.67
CA VAL A 495 32.64 30.85 22.17
C VAL A 495 32.86 32.35 22.28
N LEU A 496 32.55 33.13 21.23
CA LEU A 496 32.66 34.60 21.29
C LEU A 496 31.80 35.19 22.41
N SER A 497 30.60 34.65 22.61
CA SER A 497 29.73 35.06 23.72
C SER A 497 30.35 34.79 25.09
N ALA A 498 31.06 33.66 25.26
CA ALA A 498 31.72 33.28 26.51
C ALA A 498 32.95 34.15 26.83
N VAL A 499 33.65 34.63 25.81
CA VAL A 499 34.83 35.52 25.95
C VAL A 499 34.48 37.01 25.83
N ASP A 500 33.22 37.40 26.07
CA ASP A 500 32.72 38.78 26.08
C ASP A 500 32.79 39.53 24.73
N TYR A 501 32.61 38.83 23.60
CA TYR A 501 32.54 39.42 22.26
C TYR A 501 31.17 39.18 21.59
N ARG A 502 30.80 40.08 20.67
CA ARG A 502 29.67 39.94 19.75
C ARG A 502 30.08 40.31 18.33
N VAL A 503 29.38 39.77 17.34
CA VAL A 503 29.61 40.08 15.93
C VAL A 503 28.69 41.22 15.51
N VAL A 504 29.27 42.30 14.97
CA VAL A 504 28.55 43.37 14.28
C VAL A 504 28.61 43.09 12.79
N TRP A 505 27.45 42.93 12.16
CA TRP A 505 27.34 42.53 10.76
C TRP A 505 27.33 43.74 9.81
N ASP A 506 28.27 43.77 8.86
CA ASP A 506 28.37 44.80 7.82
C ASP A 506 27.76 44.29 6.50
N GLY A 507 26.49 43.88 6.55
CA GLY A 507 25.76 43.31 5.41
C GLY A 507 25.99 41.80 5.21
N LEU A 508 25.93 41.31 3.96
CA LEU A 508 26.00 39.88 3.62
C LEU A 508 27.44 39.34 3.46
N SER A 509 28.46 40.19 3.60
CA SER A 509 29.85 39.88 3.22
C SER A 509 30.85 39.81 4.39
N GLY A 510 30.40 39.97 5.64
CA GLY A 510 31.26 39.81 6.81
C GLY A 510 30.73 40.51 8.07
N GLY A 511 31.42 40.30 9.17
CA GLY A 511 31.20 40.99 10.43
C GLY A 511 32.51 41.28 11.15
N THR A 512 32.46 42.18 12.14
CA THR A 512 33.61 42.52 13.00
C THR A 512 33.28 42.26 14.46
N LEU A 513 34.28 41.88 15.25
CA LEU A 513 34.14 41.68 16.68
C LEU A 513 34.02 43.02 17.43
N GLU A 514 33.04 43.10 18.31
CA GLU A 514 32.88 44.17 19.29
C GLU A 514 32.79 43.56 20.69
N LYS A 515 33.37 44.22 21.70
CA LYS A 515 33.21 43.77 23.08
C LYS A 515 31.75 43.92 23.51
N ARG A 516 31.22 42.93 24.23
CA ARG A 516 29.93 43.07 24.91
C ARG A 516 30.07 44.08 26.03
N GLU A 517 29.25 45.13 25.99
CA GLU A 517 29.05 46.00 27.15
C GLU A 517 28.18 45.23 28.16
N HIS A 518 28.72 45.01 29.36
CA HIS A 518 27.90 44.56 30.49
C HIS A 518 27.05 45.75 30.93
N GLU A 519 25.75 45.74 30.65
CA GLU A 519 24.80 46.60 31.36
C GLU A 519 24.95 46.27 32.84
N THR A 520 25.57 47.20 33.56
CA THR A 520 25.66 47.13 35.01
C THR A 520 24.27 47.50 35.50
N ASP A 521 23.46 46.51 35.86
CA ASP A 521 22.23 46.73 36.63
C ASP A 521 22.63 47.34 37.98
N GLU A 522 22.59 48.67 38.06
CA GLU A 522 22.54 49.44 39.32
C GLU A 522 21.12 49.53 39.88
#